data_AF-A0A848ZLD1-F1
#
_entry.id   AF-A0A848ZLD1-F1
#
_cell.length_a   1.000
_cell.length_b   1.000
_cell.length_c   1.000
_cell.angle_alpha   90.00
_cell.angle_beta   90.00
_cell.angle_gamma   90.00
#
_symmetry.space_group_name_H-M   'P 1'
#
loop_
_entity.id
_entity.type
_entity.pdbx_description
1 polymer ?
#
loop_
_entity_poly.entity_id
_entity_poly.type
_entity_poly.pdbx_seq_one_letter_code
_entity_poly.pdbx_strand_id
1 'polypeptide(L)'
;LEVDRTPITDLEFDKIKALSKLRVIKAYETAITDKSVAILKDFNNLQSLYLWETQITEGGLLELKEALPNVQIVRGIDPELKDAFIKQDTILDSLQ
;
A
#
# COMPACT_ATOMS: atom_id res chain seq x y z
N LEU A 1 -6.86 -9.65 0.64
CA LEU A 1 -7.43 -8.80 1.71
C LEU A 1 -7.46 -7.38 1.20
N GLU A 2 -8.59 -6.72 1.33
CA GLU A 2 -8.81 -5.35 0.87
C GLU A 2 -9.28 -4.53 2.08
N VAL A 3 -8.43 -3.59 2.51
CA VAL A 3 -8.65 -2.72 3.67
C VAL A 3 -8.16 -1.29 3.40
N ASP A 4 -7.84 -0.98 2.15
CA ASP A 4 -7.50 0.37 1.72
C ASP A 4 -8.64 1.36 1.99
N ARG A 5 -8.27 2.63 2.19
CA ARG A 5 -9.21 3.72 2.48
C ARG A 5 -10.05 3.49 3.74
N THR A 6 -9.49 2.77 4.70
CA THR A 6 -10.09 2.57 6.02
C THR A 6 -9.20 3.17 7.11
N PRO A 7 -9.75 3.54 8.28
CA PRO A 7 -8.97 4.15 9.36
C PRO A 7 -8.14 3.11 10.15
N ILE A 8 -7.70 2.03 9.51
CA ILE A 8 -6.89 1.01 10.19
C ILE A 8 -5.51 1.56 10.56
N THR A 9 -5.03 1.14 11.71
CA THR A 9 -3.69 1.42 12.21
C THR A 9 -2.89 0.13 12.34
N ASP A 10 -1.64 0.22 12.78
CA ASP A 10 -0.81 -0.95 13.10
C ASP A 10 -1.49 -1.90 14.12
N LEU A 11 -2.34 -1.36 15.01
CA LEU A 11 -3.06 -2.15 16.02
C LEU A 11 -4.08 -3.11 15.39
N GLU A 12 -4.86 -2.62 14.43
CA GLU A 12 -5.81 -3.46 13.69
C GLU A 12 -5.07 -4.40 12.74
N PHE A 13 -3.94 -3.96 12.19
CA PHE A 13 -3.13 -4.74 11.25
C PHE A 13 -2.46 -5.96 11.93
N ASP A 14 -2.08 -5.91 13.21
CA ASP A 14 -1.56 -7.09 13.92
C ASP A 14 -2.58 -8.25 13.95
N LYS A 15 -3.88 -7.94 13.94
CA LYS A 15 -4.94 -8.95 14.03
C LYS A 15 -5.03 -9.83 12.79
N ILE A 16 -4.47 -9.41 11.65
CA ILE A 16 -4.53 -10.16 10.40
C ILE A 16 -3.35 -11.13 10.19
N LYS A 17 -2.38 -11.21 11.11
CA LYS A 17 -1.21 -12.10 11.00
C LYS A 17 -1.55 -13.58 10.83
N ALA A 18 -2.70 -14.02 11.33
CA ALA A 18 -3.17 -15.40 11.18
C ALA A 18 -3.57 -15.75 9.74
N LEU A 19 -3.75 -14.74 8.86
CA LEU A 19 -4.14 -14.92 7.46
C LEU A 19 -2.92 -15.20 6.56
N SER A 20 -1.99 -16.05 7.00
CA SER A 20 -0.68 -16.29 6.37
C SER A 20 -0.71 -16.85 4.93
N LYS A 21 -1.89 -17.27 4.46
CA LYS A 21 -2.13 -17.77 3.09
C LYS A 21 -2.54 -16.68 2.10
N LEU A 22 -2.61 -15.41 2.52
CA LEU A 22 -2.94 -14.31 1.63
C LEU A 22 -1.90 -14.15 0.52
N ARG A 23 -2.39 -14.01 -0.72
CA ARG A 23 -1.57 -13.70 -1.90
C ARG A 23 -1.61 -12.22 -2.29
N VAL A 24 -2.66 -11.50 -1.89
CA VAL A 24 -2.85 -10.09 -2.21
C VAL A 24 -3.32 -9.35 -0.97
N ILE A 25 -2.67 -8.23 -0.67
CA ILE A 25 -3.08 -7.26 0.35
C ILE A 25 -3.14 -5.88 -0.30
N LYS A 26 -4.29 -5.21 -0.18
CA LYS A 26 -4.45 -3.80 -0.49
C LYS A 26 -4.69 -3.03 0.81
N ALA A 27 -3.80 -2.10 1.11
CA ALA A 27 -3.80 -1.31 2.34
C ALA A 27 -3.36 0.15 2.10
N TYR A 28 -3.54 0.64 0.87
CA TYR A 28 -3.22 2.02 0.51
C TYR A 28 -4.20 2.99 1.16
N GLU A 29 -3.79 4.25 1.33
CA GLU A 29 -4.60 5.27 2.02
C GLU A 29 -5.03 4.81 3.44
N THR A 30 -4.09 4.25 4.21
CA THR A 30 -4.32 3.82 5.61
C THR A 30 -3.25 4.38 6.54
N ALA A 31 -3.47 4.31 7.86
CA ALA A 31 -2.56 4.85 8.86
C ALA A 31 -1.49 3.85 9.34
N ILE A 32 -1.22 2.79 8.58
CA ILE A 32 -0.16 1.83 8.91
C ILE A 32 1.23 2.43 8.70
N THR A 33 2.17 2.03 9.55
CA THR A 33 3.55 2.52 9.57
C THR A 33 4.55 1.38 9.37
N ASP A 34 5.84 1.66 9.49
CA ASP A 34 6.89 0.62 9.54
C ASP A 34 6.69 -0.43 10.64
N LYS A 35 5.83 -0.18 11.65
CA LYS A 35 5.46 -1.24 12.61
C LYS A 35 4.69 -2.38 11.94
N SER A 36 3.84 -2.09 10.97
CA SER A 36 3.14 -3.11 10.18
C SER A 36 4.06 -3.86 9.22
N VAL A 37 5.23 -3.32 8.89
CA VAL A 37 6.25 -4.02 8.08
C VAL A 37 6.71 -5.30 8.77
N ALA A 38 6.85 -5.30 10.11
CA ALA A 38 7.20 -6.50 10.86
C ALA A 38 6.22 -7.66 10.63
N ILE A 39 4.92 -7.36 10.52
CA ILE A 39 3.85 -8.35 10.29
C ILE A 39 3.76 -8.72 8.81
N LEU A 40 3.90 -7.74 7.91
CA LEU A 40 3.85 -7.94 6.46
C LEU A 40 4.91 -8.92 5.95
N LYS A 41 6.10 -8.92 6.57
CA LYS A 41 7.21 -9.82 6.22
C LYS A 41 6.91 -11.30 6.47
N ASP A 42 5.94 -11.62 7.33
CA ASP A 42 5.56 -13.01 7.63
C ASP A 42 4.59 -13.62 6.59
N PHE A 43 4.03 -12.82 5.68
CA PHE A 43 3.16 -13.31 4.61
C PHE A 43 3.98 -13.87 3.44
N ASN A 44 4.66 -14.99 3.66
CA ASN A 44 5.56 -15.64 2.68
C ASN A 44 4.88 -16.05 1.35
N ASN A 45 3.54 -16.12 1.32
CA ASN A 45 2.77 -16.41 0.11
C ASN A 45 2.33 -15.16 -0.66
N LEU A 46 2.67 -13.96 -0.16
CA LEU A 46 2.23 -12.70 -0.72
C LEU A 46 2.87 -12.47 -2.09
N GLN A 47 2.05 -12.10 -3.05
CA GLN A 47 2.46 -11.85 -4.44
C GLN A 47 2.28 -10.38 -4.80
N SER A 48 1.25 -9.73 -4.27
CA SER A 48 0.99 -8.31 -4.53
C SER A 48 0.63 -7.56 -3.25
N LEU A 49 1.27 -6.42 -3.05
CA LEU A 49 1.14 -5.58 -1.86
C LEU A 49 1.00 -4.11 -2.28
N TYR A 50 -0.15 -3.51 -2.03
CA TYR A 50 -0.50 -2.16 -2.47
C TYR A 50 -0.43 -1.22 -1.25
N LEU A 51 0.52 -0.27 -1.26
CA LEU A 51 0.93 0.52 -0.07
C LEU A 51 1.08 2.04 -0.32
N TRP A 52 0.53 2.59 -1.41
CA TRP A 52 0.62 4.05 -1.59
C TRP A 52 -0.17 4.80 -0.52
N GLU A 53 0.23 6.04 -0.27
CA GLU A 53 -0.44 6.90 0.71
C GLU A 53 -0.57 6.24 2.10
N THR A 54 0.42 5.42 2.48
CA THR A 54 0.63 4.92 3.86
C THR A 54 1.78 5.69 4.52
N GLN A 55 2.03 5.43 5.81
CA GLN A 55 3.15 6.00 6.55
C GLN A 55 4.38 5.06 6.59
N ILE A 56 4.42 4.05 5.70
CA ILE A 56 5.59 3.18 5.54
C ILE A 56 6.69 3.97 4.82
N THR A 57 7.89 3.97 5.39
CA THR A 57 9.03 4.71 4.87
C THR A 57 9.76 3.94 3.76
N GLU A 58 10.66 4.59 3.03
CA GLU A 58 11.57 3.89 2.10
C GLU A 58 12.37 2.79 2.80
N GLY A 59 12.76 3.01 4.07
CA GLY A 59 13.43 1.99 4.88
C GLY A 59 12.54 0.76 5.08
N GLY A 60 11.28 0.96 5.47
CA GLY A 60 10.32 -0.13 5.59
C GLY A 60 10.06 -0.87 4.27
N LEU A 61 10.04 -0.16 3.14
CA LEU A 61 9.91 -0.78 1.82
C LEU A 61 11.13 -1.62 1.43
N LEU A 62 12.34 -1.16 1.75
CA LEU A 62 13.57 -1.92 1.54
C LEU A 62 13.54 -3.21 2.38
N GLU A 63 13.16 -3.13 3.65
CA GLU A 63 13.01 -4.30 4.51
C GLU A 63 11.98 -5.30 3.95
N LEU A 64 10.85 -4.82 3.41
CA LEU A 64 9.86 -5.68 2.76
C LEU A 64 10.43 -6.36 1.52
N LYS A 65 11.23 -5.65 0.71
CA LYS A 65 11.87 -6.21 -0.48
C LYS A 65 12.94 -7.25 -0.14
N GLU A 66 13.71 -7.03 0.94
CA GLU A 66 14.70 -7.99 1.41
C GLU A 66 14.05 -9.28 1.93
N ALA A 67 12.98 -9.15 2.71
CA ALA A 67 12.27 -10.30 3.29
C ALA A 67 11.41 -11.06 2.27
N LEU A 68 10.79 -10.34 1.32
CA LEU A 68 9.88 -10.88 0.31
C LEU A 68 10.37 -10.53 -1.10
N PRO A 69 11.48 -11.09 -1.59
CA PRO A 69 12.13 -10.67 -2.83
C PRO A 69 11.24 -10.81 -4.08
N ASN A 70 10.26 -11.72 -4.04
CA ASN A 70 9.34 -11.97 -5.14
C ASN A 70 8.03 -11.19 -5.05
N VAL A 71 7.80 -10.39 -3.99
CA VAL A 71 6.54 -9.64 -3.87
C VAL A 71 6.56 -8.41 -4.77
N GLN A 72 5.46 -8.23 -5.51
CA GLN A 72 5.20 -7.00 -6.23
C GLN A 72 4.64 -5.96 -5.26
N ILE A 73 5.46 -4.98 -4.89
CA ILE A 73 5.03 -3.81 -4.11
C ILE A 73 4.55 -2.74 -5.08
N VAL A 74 3.29 -2.34 -4.96
CA VAL A 74 2.65 -1.30 -5.78
C VAL A 74 2.54 -0.03 -4.95
N ARG A 75 3.20 1.03 -5.43
CA ARG A 75 3.28 2.35 -4.77
C ARG A 75 2.40 3.41 -5.41
N GLY A 76 1.37 2.99 -6.14
CA GLY A 76 0.43 3.88 -6.82
C GLY A 76 1.00 4.39 -8.14
N ILE A 77 0.41 5.47 -8.64
CA ILE A 77 0.85 6.18 -9.83
C ILE A 77 1.89 7.22 -9.39
N ASP A 78 2.94 7.39 -10.19
CA ASP A 78 3.91 8.48 -10.00
C ASP A 78 3.15 9.82 -9.82
N PRO A 79 3.43 10.60 -8.76
CA PRO A 79 2.79 11.90 -8.56
C PRO A 79 2.82 12.79 -9.80
N GLU A 80 3.89 12.75 -10.60
CA GLU A 80 4.01 13.53 -11.83
C GLU A 80 3.02 13.04 -12.91
N LEU A 81 2.79 11.73 -12.98
CA LEU A 81 1.78 11.14 -13.86
C LEU A 81 0.36 11.43 -13.33
N LYS A 82 0.14 11.40 -12.02
CA LYS A 82 -1.14 11.75 -11.38
C LYS A 82 -1.55 13.19 -11.73
N ASP A 83 -0.62 14.13 -11.64
CA ASP A 83 -0.83 15.53 -12.02
C ASP A 83 -1.09 15.70 -13.52
N ALA A 84 -0.41 14.93 -14.37
CA ALA A 84 -0.63 14.95 -15.81
C ALA A 84 -2.06 14.48 -16.18
N PHE A 85 -2.57 13.45 -15.53
CA PHE A 85 -3.95 12.96 -15.74
C PHE A 85 -5.00 13.96 -15.21
N ILE A 86 -4.79 14.56 -14.04
CA ILE A 86 -5.72 15.56 -13.47
C ILE A 86 -5.82 16.80 -14.38
N LYS A 87 -4.68 17.31 -14.88
CA LYS A 87 -4.65 18.49 -15.76
C LYS A 87 -5.33 18.24 -17.11
N GLN A 88 -5.30 17.01 -17.60
CA GLN A 88 -5.88 16.67 -18.91
C GLN A 88 -7.41 16.52 -18.84
N ASP A 89 -7.96 16.18 -17.67
CA ASP A 89 -9.41 16.06 -17.42
C ASP A 89 -10.09 17.39 -17.02
N THR A 90 -9.35 18.49 -16.84
CA THR A 90 -9.91 19.81 -16.46
C THR A 90 -10.60 20.56 -17.63
N ILE A 91 -11.13 19.86 -18.63
CA ILE A 91 -11.94 20.48 -19.72
C ILE A 91 -13.39 20.75 -19.25
N LEU A 92 -13.84 20.18 -18.14
CA LEU A 92 -15.24 20.32 -17.68
C LEU A 92 -15.57 21.61 -16.90
N ASP A 93 -14.58 22.39 -16.46
CA ASP A 93 -14.82 23.64 -15.68
C ASP A 93 -14.97 24.90 -16.55
N SER A 94 -15.03 24.78 -17.89
CA SER A 94 -15.23 25.91 -18.81
C SER A 94 -16.67 26.09 -19.31
N LEU A 95 -17.64 25.43 -18.66
CA LEU A 95 -19.08 25.65 -18.88
C LEU A 95 -19.76 26.19 -17.61
N GLN A 96 -19.35 27.39 -17.19
CA GLN A 96 -20.21 28.32 -16.43
C GLN A 96 -20.02 29.74 -16.95
#